data_AF-A0A933CRM1-F1
#
_entry.id   AF-A0A933CRM1-F1
#
_cell.length_a   1.000
_cell.length_b   1.000
_cell.length_c   1.000
_cell.angle_alpha   90.00
_cell.angle_beta   90.00
_cell.angle_gamma   90.00
#
_symmetry.space_group_name_H-M   'P 1'
#
loop_
_entity.id
_entity.type
_entity.pdbx_description
1 polymer ?
#
loop_
_entity_poly.entity_id
_entity_poly.type
_entity_poly.pdbx_seq_one_letter_code
_entity_poly.pdbx_strand_id
1 'polypeptide(L)'
;MAKVKLSAFPPLHIVGRSVTRSDAREKVCGAAQFSADRLRTKGMLYGKTLRSPFPHAEIIALDTAKAGALPGVRAVITYKDSPSNPFEEGSPSGTKGPVAPVYVLNQIVRHVGDEVAAVAADSEEIAAEALRLIDLEYRPLPFVLDAEFALEPDAPSVRGGSNLAGGAPIEFSRGDVERGLSEAEIVVEGTYRTQSTSPLALEPRYCLAWWDNDKLIVWKASRNVYGDREKLAKVFGLPHEQIRVIGPYLGGGFGSKDETRLGAITALLARKAGHAVRMGYTREEELGFGKWRHATATRIRMGLKRDGSLTFIDASSALNTGPYAPGFGVASRLGHGLTYLYSCPNARFVGKVAFTNSPVAGSYRGLGAPQAHFALESLADEAAEKLQMDPLEFRLRNHVRPEGQPGARTTPLDDLVPAQPIEGGVPFSSNLLAECLREGARRIGWTPRPQGPRKIRSEGKYRGMGLAACIYKTGQSQSSAVVKVRSDGSAELLMSIAEIGQGAWTILRQIVAEALELDFENVQATFADTATTPFAHSTSGSTTTFTSGLAALKAAEDAKRQIIETASRLIEGEPARLQIRDGMVSIIETPEIRVP
;
A
#
# COMPACT_ATOMS: atom_id res chain seq x y z
N MET A 1 36.61 7.16 -11.31
CA MET A 1 35.59 6.20 -10.83
C MET A 1 35.93 5.82 -9.41
N ALA A 2 35.24 6.38 -8.41
CA ALA A 2 35.32 5.86 -7.05
C ALA A 2 34.57 4.53 -7.04
N LYS A 3 35.29 3.41 -6.95
CA LYS A 3 34.66 2.12 -6.64
C LYS A 3 34.04 2.28 -5.26
N VAL A 4 32.72 2.30 -5.18
CA VAL A 4 32.02 2.09 -3.91
C VAL A 4 32.48 0.72 -3.43
N LYS A 5 33.40 0.70 -2.47
CA LYS A 5 33.71 -0.52 -1.72
C LYS A 5 32.46 -0.82 -0.92
N LEU A 6 31.57 -1.65 -1.45
CA LEU A 6 30.73 -2.46 -0.58
C LEU A 6 31.71 -3.19 0.31
N SER A 7 31.73 -2.86 1.61
CA SER A 7 32.42 -3.70 2.59
C SER A 7 31.97 -5.12 2.31
N ALA A 8 32.91 -6.00 1.98
CA ALA A 8 32.60 -7.40 1.77
C ALA A 8 32.03 -7.90 3.11
N PHE A 9 30.71 -7.99 3.18
CA PHE A 9 30.07 -8.63 4.31
C PHE A 9 30.60 -10.07 4.35
N PRO A 10 30.86 -10.63 5.55
CA PRO A 10 31.15 -12.05 5.66
C PRO A 10 30.05 -12.83 4.92
N PRO A 11 30.39 -13.94 4.24
CA PRO A 11 29.42 -14.67 3.45
C PRO A 11 28.27 -15.13 4.35
N LEU A 12 27.05 -14.70 4.00
CA LEU A 12 25.84 -15.11 4.71
C LEU A 12 25.49 -16.56 4.36
N HIS A 13 25.02 -17.30 5.36
CA HIS A 13 24.75 -18.74 5.23
C HIS A 13 23.34 -19.01 4.72
N ILE A 14 22.35 -18.28 5.24
CA ILE A 14 20.91 -18.42 4.98
C ILE A 14 20.39 -17.26 4.13
N VAL A 15 20.71 -16.01 4.47
CA VAL A 15 20.26 -14.82 3.74
C VAL A 15 20.90 -14.76 2.36
N GLY A 16 20.08 -14.50 1.33
CA GLY A 16 20.52 -14.47 -0.07
C GLY A 16 20.55 -15.85 -0.75
N ARG A 17 20.25 -16.93 -0.02
CA ARG A 17 20.06 -18.27 -0.61
C ARG A 17 18.64 -18.45 -1.16
N SER A 18 18.55 -19.23 -2.23
CA SER A 18 17.27 -19.67 -2.79
C SER A 18 16.73 -20.85 -2.00
N VAL A 19 15.90 -20.59 -1.00
CA VAL A 19 15.22 -21.61 -0.19
C VAL A 19 13.81 -21.89 -0.72
N THR A 20 13.25 -23.06 -0.38
CA THR A 20 11.84 -23.34 -0.64
C THR A 20 10.98 -22.40 0.21
N ARG A 21 9.98 -21.78 -0.41
CA ARG A 21 9.10 -20.83 0.28
C ARG A 21 8.30 -21.54 1.38
N SER A 22 8.22 -20.90 2.54
CA SER A 22 7.63 -21.40 3.79
C SER A 22 6.18 -21.88 3.70
N ASP A 23 5.47 -21.38 2.71
CA ASP A 23 4.03 -21.53 2.53
C ASP A 23 3.70 -22.28 1.22
N ALA A 24 4.73 -22.83 0.56
CA ALA A 24 4.63 -23.44 -0.75
C ALA A 24 3.83 -24.74 -0.68
N ARG A 25 4.13 -25.60 0.31
CA ARG A 25 3.48 -26.90 0.47
C ARG A 25 1.98 -26.73 0.63
N GLU A 26 1.53 -25.87 1.55
CA GLU A 26 0.11 -25.64 1.81
C GLU A 26 -0.61 -25.11 0.57
N LYS A 27 0.03 -24.25 -0.21
CA LYS A 27 -0.56 -23.69 -1.43
C LYS A 27 -0.68 -24.72 -2.55
N VAL A 28 0.33 -25.55 -2.78
CA VAL A 28 0.31 -26.53 -3.88
C VAL A 28 -0.56 -27.75 -3.58
N CYS A 29 -0.77 -28.09 -2.30
CA CYS A 29 -1.65 -29.20 -1.92
C CYS A 29 -3.09 -28.77 -1.60
N GLY A 30 -3.41 -27.48 -1.68
CA GLY A 30 -4.75 -26.95 -1.34
C GLY A 30 -5.07 -26.92 0.15
N ALA A 31 -4.08 -27.04 1.04
CA ALA A 31 -4.26 -26.94 2.49
C ALA A 31 -4.22 -25.50 3.02
N ALA A 32 -3.72 -24.54 2.23
CA ALA A 32 -3.70 -23.13 2.60
C ALA A 32 -5.12 -22.59 2.74
N GLN A 33 -5.50 -22.12 3.93
CA GLN A 33 -6.80 -21.51 4.17
C GLN A 33 -6.75 -20.02 3.83
N PHE A 34 -7.42 -19.64 2.76
CA PHE A 34 -7.70 -18.25 2.40
C PHE A 34 -8.93 -17.72 3.14
N SER A 35 -9.28 -16.46 2.89
CA SER A 35 -10.37 -15.80 3.61
C SER A 35 -11.73 -16.45 3.36
N ALA A 36 -11.94 -16.99 2.15
CA ALA A 36 -13.19 -17.64 1.74
C ALA A 36 -13.34 -19.09 2.25
N ASP A 37 -12.23 -19.75 2.60
CA ASP A 37 -12.18 -21.18 2.92
C ASP A 37 -12.60 -21.47 4.37
N ARG A 38 -12.61 -20.44 5.23
CA ARG A 38 -12.99 -20.60 6.62
C ARG A 38 -14.49 -20.85 6.74
N LEU A 39 -14.87 -22.11 6.91
CA LEU A 39 -16.23 -22.52 7.24
C LEU A 39 -16.40 -22.59 8.77
N ARG A 40 -17.41 -21.92 9.31
CA ARG A 40 -17.93 -22.19 10.65
C ARG A 40 -19.17 -23.05 10.50
N THR A 41 -19.19 -24.24 11.11
CA THR A 41 -20.11 -25.31 10.70
C THR A 41 -21.47 -25.31 11.38
N LYS A 42 -21.72 -24.49 12.43
CA LYS A 42 -23.03 -24.42 13.08
C LYS A 42 -23.59 -22.99 13.08
N GLY A 43 -24.70 -22.80 12.38
CA GLY A 43 -25.46 -21.55 12.36
C GLY A 43 -24.73 -20.36 11.72
N MET A 44 -23.75 -20.60 10.85
CA MET A 44 -23.13 -19.53 10.06
C MET A 44 -24.09 -19.07 8.96
N LEU A 45 -24.18 -17.76 8.77
CA LEU A 45 -25.05 -17.10 7.81
C LEU A 45 -24.25 -16.51 6.66
N TYR A 46 -24.92 -16.27 5.54
CA TYR A 46 -24.37 -15.70 4.33
C TYR A 46 -24.87 -14.27 4.16
N GLY A 47 -23.92 -13.35 4.05
CA GLY A 47 -24.14 -11.93 3.86
C GLY A 47 -24.11 -11.55 2.38
N LYS A 48 -25.02 -10.69 1.94
CA LYS A 48 -24.91 -9.96 0.66
C LYS A 48 -25.32 -8.50 0.83
N THR A 49 -24.78 -7.65 -0.04
CA THR A 49 -24.99 -6.19 0.01
C THR A 49 -25.79 -5.74 -1.21
N LEU A 50 -26.84 -4.96 -0.98
CA LEU A 50 -27.56 -4.22 -2.02
C LEU A 50 -26.77 -2.94 -2.32
N ARG A 51 -26.55 -2.68 -3.60
CA ARG A 51 -25.70 -1.58 -4.07
C ARG A 51 -26.49 -0.58 -4.90
N SER A 52 -26.08 0.68 -4.81
CA SER A 52 -26.69 1.78 -5.57
C SER A 52 -26.49 1.58 -7.08
N PRO A 53 -27.55 1.70 -7.89
CA PRO A 53 -27.41 1.80 -9.35
C PRO A 53 -27.11 3.25 -9.81
N PHE A 54 -27.15 4.23 -8.91
CA PHE A 54 -26.99 5.65 -9.23
C PHE A 54 -25.57 6.16 -8.89
N PRO A 55 -25.01 7.06 -9.73
CA PRO A 55 -23.73 7.71 -9.44
C PRO A 55 -23.83 8.70 -8.27
N HIS A 56 -25.01 9.30 -8.06
CA HIS A 56 -25.26 10.17 -6.91
C HIS A 56 -26.76 10.23 -6.66
N ALA A 57 -27.20 9.86 -5.46
CA ALA A 57 -28.61 9.92 -5.09
C ALA A 57 -28.79 9.96 -3.57
N GLU A 58 -29.95 10.45 -3.13
CA GLU A 58 -30.41 10.32 -1.76
C GLU A 58 -31.52 9.26 -1.68
N ILE A 59 -31.44 8.39 -0.68
CA ILE A 59 -32.50 7.44 -0.36
C ILE A 59 -33.60 8.19 0.41
N ILE A 60 -34.74 8.44 -0.23
CA ILE A 60 -35.87 9.19 0.35
C ILE A 60 -36.93 8.27 0.97
N ALA A 61 -37.05 7.03 0.47
CA ALA A 61 -37.84 5.98 1.09
C ALA A 61 -37.10 4.64 1.03
N LEU A 62 -37.22 3.84 2.10
CA LEU A 62 -36.61 2.53 2.21
C LEU A 62 -37.49 1.65 3.12
N ASP A 63 -37.93 0.51 2.58
CA ASP A 63 -38.66 -0.52 3.31
C ASP A 63 -38.00 -1.89 3.17
N THR A 64 -37.72 -2.52 4.31
CA THR A 64 -37.10 -3.85 4.42
C THR A 64 -38.07 -4.91 4.93
N ALA A 65 -39.36 -4.60 5.10
CA ALA A 65 -40.33 -5.50 5.73
C ALA A 65 -40.46 -6.83 4.99
N LYS A 66 -40.61 -6.79 3.65
CA LYS A 66 -40.69 -8.00 2.82
C LYS A 66 -39.41 -8.83 2.87
N ALA A 67 -38.26 -8.17 2.77
CA ALA A 67 -36.95 -8.82 2.88
C ALA A 67 -36.76 -9.49 4.26
N GLY A 68 -37.12 -8.81 5.34
CA GLY A 68 -37.03 -9.33 6.71
C GLY A 68 -38.01 -10.47 7.00
N ALA A 69 -39.16 -10.52 6.33
CA ALA A 69 -40.16 -11.57 6.47
C ALA A 69 -39.85 -12.83 5.63
N LEU A 70 -38.90 -12.77 4.70
CA LEU A 70 -38.53 -13.91 3.86
C LEU A 70 -37.97 -15.06 4.73
N PRO A 71 -38.51 -16.28 4.66
CA PRO A 71 -38.00 -17.41 5.40
C PRO A 71 -36.50 -17.65 5.17
N GLY A 72 -35.74 -17.75 6.26
CA GLY A 72 -34.29 -17.94 6.24
C GLY A 72 -33.47 -16.64 6.33
N VAL A 73 -34.10 -15.46 6.21
CA VAL A 73 -33.45 -14.19 6.57
C VAL A 73 -33.35 -14.07 8.08
N ARG A 74 -32.22 -13.53 8.56
CA ARG A 74 -31.92 -13.36 9.99
C ARG A 74 -31.62 -11.93 10.38
N ALA A 75 -31.09 -11.14 9.46
CA ALA A 75 -30.88 -9.71 9.68
C ALA A 75 -30.92 -8.96 8.36
N VAL A 76 -31.46 -7.75 8.40
CA VAL A 76 -31.35 -6.73 7.36
C VAL A 76 -30.82 -5.47 8.04
N ILE A 77 -29.76 -4.85 7.50
CA ILE A 77 -29.20 -3.59 7.99
C ILE A 77 -29.23 -2.53 6.90
N THR A 78 -29.38 -1.28 7.31
CA THR A 78 -29.48 -0.09 6.46
C THR A 78 -28.63 1.03 7.05
N TYR A 79 -28.65 2.23 6.46
CA TYR A 79 -28.05 3.41 7.07
C TYR A 79 -28.59 3.73 8.47
N LYS A 80 -29.81 3.28 8.81
CA LYS A 80 -30.42 3.45 10.14
C LYS A 80 -29.77 2.57 11.22
N ASP A 81 -29.08 1.50 10.80
CA ASP A 81 -28.33 0.59 11.68
C ASP A 81 -26.83 0.94 11.75
N SER A 82 -26.38 1.91 10.95
CA SER A 82 -24.97 2.29 10.92
C SER A 82 -24.56 2.94 12.25
N PRO A 83 -23.38 2.61 12.79
CA PRO A 83 -22.82 3.33 13.92
C PRO A 83 -22.70 4.83 13.61
N SER A 84 -22.90 5.66 14.64
CA SER A 84 -22.81 7.12 14.56
C SER A 84 -21.37 7.64 14.48
N ASN A 85 -20.37 6.77 14.65
CA ASN A 85 -18.97 7.14 14.52
C ASN A 85 -18.58 7.19 13.02
N PRO A 86 -17.94 8.28 12.55
CA PRO A 86 -17.52 8.39 11.16
C PRO A 86 -16.53 7.30 10.74
N PHE A 87 -16.71 6.80 9.51
CA PHE A 87 -15.90 5.78 8.86
C PHE A 87 -15.33 6.31 7.54
N GLU A 88 -14.03 6.57 7.50
CA GLU A 88 -13.32 6.95 6.27
C GLU A 88 -12.34 5.85 5.87
N GLU A 89 -12.25 5.56 4.57
CA GLU A 89 -11.48 4.42 4.07
C GLU A 89 -9.98 4.70 4.03
N GLY A 90 -9.62 5.98 3.93
CA GLY A 90 -8.25 6.50 4.00
C GLY A 90 -7.86 6.99 5.39
N SER A 91 -6.57 7.30 5.55
CA SER A 91 -6.11 8.09 6.69
C SER A 91 -6.35 9.57 6.39
N PRO A 92 -6.99 10.35 7.27
CA PRO A 92 -7.07 11.80 7.14
C PRO A 92 -5.71 12.48 7.43
N SER A 93 -4.66 11.73 7.79
CA SER A 93 -3.32 12.28 7.96
C SER A 93 -2.88 13.04 6.69
N GLY A 94 -2.62 14.34 6.83
CA GLY A 94 -2.24 15.22 5.73
C GLY A 94 -3.38 16.08 5.16
N THR A 95 -4.61 15.98 5.69
CA THR A 95 -5.67 16.95 5.41
C THR A 95 -5.39 18.27 6.13
N LYS A 96 -5.56 19.42 5.46
CA LYS A 96 -5.48 20.75 6.10
C LYS A 96 -6.83 21.31 6.53
N GLY A 97 -7.92 20.60 6.22
CA GLY A 97 -9.29 20.98 6.51
C GLY A 97 -10.18 19.75 6.74
N PRO A 98 -11.40 19.95 7.22
CA PRO A 98 -12.31 18.85 7.54
C PRO A 98 -12.69 18.09 6.26
N VAL A 99 -12.69 16.76 6.37
CA VAL A 99 -13.32 15.89 5.39
C VAL A 99 -14.72 15.59 5.91
N ALA A 100 -15.75 15.95 5.15
CA ALA A 100 -17.15 15.71 5.55
C ALA A 100 -17.34 14.24 5.95
N PRO A 101 -17.94 13.98 7.12
CA PRO A 101 -18.04 12.63 7.66
C PRO A 101 -18.90 11.76 6.76
N VAL A 102 -18.48 10.50 6.65
CA VAL A 102 -19.25 9.42 6.04
C VAL A 102 -19.33 8.27 7.02
N TYR A 103 -20.31 7.40 6.87
CA TYR A 103 -20.57 6.28 7.76
C TYR A 103 -20.39 4.93 7.05
N VAL A 104 -20.55 3.83 7.78
CA VAL A 104 -20.44 2.47 7.23
C VAL A 104 -21.49 2.25 6.14
N LEU A 105 -22.73 2.68 6.39
CA LEU A 105 -23.83 2.76 5.42
C LEU A 105 -24.40 4.18 5.46
N ASN A 106 -24.67 4.77 4.30
CA ASN A 106 -25.06 6.18 4.19
C ASN A 106 -26.44 6.31 3.52
N GLN A 107 -27.20 7.33 3.91
CA GLN A 107 -28.46 7.66 3.23
C GLN A 107 -28.22 8.26 1.84
N ILE A 108 -27.14 9.03 1.69
CA ILE A 108 -26.69 9.58 0.40
C ILE A 108 -25.63 8.65 -0.17
N VAL A 109 -25.91 8.10 -1.35
CA VAL A 109 -25.02 7.23 -2.12
C VAL A 109 -24.29 8.04 -3.19
N ARG A 110 -23.00 7.79 -3.36
CA ARG A 110 -22.08 8.70 -4.08
C ARG A 110 -21.35 8.08 -5.26
N HIS A 111 -21.61 6.82 -5.58
CA HIS A 111 -21.18 6.21 -6.83
C HIS A 111 -22.05 4.99 -7.15
N VAL A 112 -22.02 4.55 -8.41
CA VAL A 112 -22.59 3.26 -8.78
C VAL A 112 -21.83 2.17 -8.03
N GLY A 113 -22.53 1.41 -7.19
CA GLY A 113 -21.93 0.40 -6.33
C GLY A 113 -21.90 0.70 -4.84
N ASP A 114 -22.19 1.94 -4.43
CA ASP A 114 -22.16 2.33 -3.01
C ASP A 114 -23.13 1.47 -2.19
N GLU A 115 -22.76 1.12 -0.97
CA GLU A 115 -23.55 0.19 -0.15
C GLU A 115 -24.83 0.83 0.41
N VAL A 116 -25.99 0.25 0.08
CA VAL A 116 -27.33 0.77 0.45
C VAL A 116 -27.89 0.05 1.67
N ALA A 117 -27.86 -1.28 1.61
CA ALA A 117 -28.37 -2.17 2.65
C ALA A 117 -27.60 -3.50 2.58
N ALA A 118 -27.64 -4.29 3.64
CA ALA A 118 -27.08 -5.65 3.62
C ALA A 118 -27.99 -6.63 4.35
N VAL A 119 -27.95 -7.89 3.92
CA VAL A 119 -28.78 -8.98 4.47
C VAL A 119 -27.88 -10.11 4.91
N ALA A 120 -28.22 -10.77 6.02
CA ALA A 120 -27.70 -12.07 6.41
C ALA A 120 -28.82 -13.13 6.40
N ALA A 121 -28.58 -14.26 5.74
CA ALA A 121 -29.54 -15.35 5.60
C ALA A 121 -28.88 -16.74 5.72
N ASP A 122 -29.70 -17.79 5.79
CA ASP A 122 -29.24 -19.19 5.92
C ASP A 122 -28.46 -19.69 4.68
N SER A 123 -28.63 -19.06 3.52
CA SER A 123 -27.89 -19.36 2.28
C SER A 123 -27.61 -18.11 1.43
N GLU A 124 -26.66 -18.22 0.49
CA GLU A 124 -26.37 -17.11 -0.44
C GLU A 124 -27.55 -16.77 -1.36
N GLU A 125 -28.34 -17.78 -1.75
CA GLU A 125 -29.50 -17.65 -2.61
C GLU A 125 -30.62 -16.89 -1.89
N ILE A 126 -30.90 -17.22 -0.63
CA ILE A 126 -31.89 -16.50 0.18
C ILE A 126 -31.44 -15.07 0.43
N ALA A 127 -30.15 -14.85 0.71
CA ALA A 127 -29.61 -13.50 0.85
C ALA A 127 -29.79 -12.70 -0.44
N ALA A 128 -29.50 -13.28 -1.61
CA ALA A 128 -29.68 -12.62 -2.91
C ALA A 128 -31.15 -12.30 -3.21
N GLU A 129 -32.06 -13.22 -2.91
CA GLU A 129 -33.50 -13.00 -3.10
C GLU A 129 -34.03 -11.91 -2.16
N ALA A 130 -33.62 -11.92 -0.90
CA ALA A 130 -34.00 -10.90 0.08
C ALA A 130 -33.61 -9.48 -0.36
N LEU A 131 -32.45 -9.30 -1.02
CA LEU A 131 -32.07 -7.97 -1.53
C LEU A 131 -33.05 -7.45 -2.59
N ARG A 132 -33.69 -8.32 -3.38
CA ARG A 132 -34.70 -7.93 -4.39
C ARG A 132 -36.04 -7.51 -3.78
N LEU A 133 -36.28 -7.87 -2.52
CA LEU A 133 -37.49 -7.55 -1.77
C LEU A 133 -37.37 -6.25 -0.96
N ILE A 134 -36.23 -5.55 -1.05
CA ILE A 134 -36.06 -4.24 -0.42
C ILE A 134 -36.62 -3.18 -1.36
N ASP A 135 -37.68 -2.51 -0.92
CA ASP A 135 -38.31 -1.42 -1.68
C ASP A 135 -37.55 -0.11 -1.40
N LEU A 136 -37.15 0.58 -2.47
CA LEU A 136 -36.31 1.79 -2.40
C LEU A 136 -36.84 2.89 -3.32
N GLU A 137 -36.82 4.11 -2.82
CA GLU A 137 -37.04 5.31 -3.61
C GLU A 137 -35.82 6.22 -3.51
N TYR A 138 -35.31 6.62 -4.68
CA TYR A 138 -34.15 7.49 -4.81
C TYR A 138 -34.55 8.85 -5.37
N ARG A 139 -33.93 9.90 -4.84
CA ARG A 139 -33.83 11.19 -5.50
C ARG A 139 -32.46 11.33 -6.13
N PRO A 140 -32.33 11.26 -7.48
CA PRO A 140 -31.05 11.48 -8.15
C PRO A 140 -30.49 12.87 -7.84
N LEU A 141 -29.17 12.96 -7.70
CA LEU A 141 -28.44 14.19 -7.45
C LEU A 141 -27.44 14.45 -8.60
N PRO A 142 -27.08 15.72 -8.89
CA PRO A 142 -26.04 16.03 -9.86
C PRO A 142 -24.70 15.36 -9.50
N PHE A 143 -23.95 14.88 -10.49
CA PHE A 143 -22.71 14.12 -10.28
C PHE A 143 -21.57 14.63 -11.17
N VAL A 144 -20.32 14.31 -10.79
CA VAL A 144 -19.12 14.65 -11.56
C VAL A 144 -18.16 13.46 -11.58
N LEU A 145 -17.55 13.13 -12.72
CA LEU A 145 -16.68 11.96 -12.88
C LEU A 145 -15.21 12.30 -13.14
N ASP A 146 -14.94 13.44 -13.78
CA ASP A 146 -13.59 13.88 -14.09
C ASP A 146 -13.00 14.73 -12.94
N ALA A 147 -11.73 14.51 -12.61
CA ALA A 147 -11.08 15.19 -11.50
C ALA A 147 -10.76 16.67 -11.78
N GLU A 148 -10.46 17.04 -13.03
CA GLU A 148 -10.21 18.45 -13.38
C GLU A 148 -11.53 19.23 -13.28
N PHE A 149 -12.62 18.69 -13.84
CA PHE A 149 -13.94 19.31 -13.73
C PHE A 149 -14.47 19.33 -12.30
N ALA A 150 -14.25 18.27 -11.51
CA ALA A 150 -14.70 18.25 -10.11
C ALA A 150 -14.09 19.37 -9.27
N LEU A 151 -12.89 19.87 -9.62
CA LEU A 151 -12.19 20.94 -8.90
C LEU A 151 -12.61 22.35 -9.33
N GLU A 152 -13.53 22.49 -10.29
CA GLU A 152 -14.08 23.78 -10.70
C GLU A 152 -15.09 24.31 -9.68
N PRO A 153 -15.26 25.64 -9.52
CA PRO A 153 -16.14 26.23 -8.50
C PRO A 153 -17.61 25.79 -8.59
N ASP A 154 -18.12 25.60 -9.81
CA ASP A 154 -19.53 25.27 -10.08
C ASP A 154 -19.80 23.77 -10.23
N ALA A 155 -18.79 22.93 -9.98
CA ALA A 155 -18.92 21.50 -10.11
C ALA A 155 -19.94 20.92 -9.10
N PRO A 156 -20.74 19.91 -9.49
CA PRO A 156 -21.57 19.17 -8.55
C PRO A 156 -20.78 18.69 -7.33
N SER A 157 -21.24 19.06 -6.14
CA SER A 157 -20.58 18.65 -4.91
C SER A 157 -20.87 17.19 -4.59
N VAL A 158 -19.83 16.40 -4.37
CA VAL A 158 -19.94 14.97 -4.00
C VAL A 158 -20.31 14.78 -2.52
N ARG A 159 -20.01 15.78 -1.67
CA ARG A 159 -20.15 15.68 -0.21
C ARG A 159 -20.77 16.92 0.45
N GLY A 160 -21.46 17.77 -0.29
CA GLY A 160 -22.10 18.98 0.23
C GLY A 160 -21.14 20.13 0.57
N GLY A 161 -19.96 20.16 -0.05
CA GLY A 161 -18.95 21.22 0.05
C GLY A 161 -17.95 21.17 -1.11
N SER A 162 -16.72 21.64 -0.89
CA SER A 162 -15.67 21.56 -1.91
C SER A 162 -15.33 20.11 -2.27
N ASN A 163 -15.13 19.86 -3.56
CA ASN A 163 -14.61 18.59 -4.07
C ASN A 163 -13.09 18.46 -3.91
N LEU A 164 -12.38 19.52 -3.47
CA LEU A 164 -10.99 19.41 -3.04
C LEU A 164 -10.94 18.73 -1.68
N ALA A 165 -10.61 17.43 -1.68
CA ALA A 165 -10.54 16.64 -0.46
C ALA A 165 -9.52 17.24 0.51
N GLY A 166 -9.92 17.38 1.78
CA GLY A 166 -9.07 17.95 2.84
C GLY A 166 -8.88 19.48 2.75
N GLY A 167 -9.63 20.18 1.90
CA GLY A 167 -9.72 21.65 1.87
C GLY A 167 -8.52 22.40 1.28
N ALA A 168 -7.40 21.72 1.03
CA ALA A 168 -6.19 22.30 0.46
C ALA A 168 -5.41 21.28 -0.38
N PRO A 169 -4.61 21.73 -1.37
CA PRO A 169 -3.71 20.87 -2.09
C PRO A 169 -2.56 20.35 -1.21
N ILE A 170 -1.96 19.24 -1.65
CA ILE A 170 -0.68 18.76 -1.17
C ILE A 170 0.41 19.47 -1.96
N GLU A 171 1.28 20.23 -1.28
CA GLU A 171 2.29 21.05 -1.94
C GLU A 171 3.71 20.68 -1.50
N PHE A 172 4.62 20.64 -2.47
CA PHE A 172 6.07 20.51 -2.25
C PHE A 172 6.80 21.61 -3.00
N SER A 173 7.80 22.20 -2.36
CA SER A 173 8.62 23.24 -2.96
C SER A 173 10.04 23.20 -2.43
N ARG A 174 10.98 23.38 -3.35
CA ARG A 174 12.42 23.49 -3.10
C ARG A 174 12.99 24.59 -4.00
N GLY A 175 13.88 25.41 -3.45
CA GLY A 175 14.46 26.53 -4.19
C GLY A 175 13.42 27.55 -4.66
N ASP A 176 13.68 28.14 -5.83
CA ASP A 176 12.88 29.20 -6.44
C ASP A 176 12.63 28.87 -7.92
N VAL A 177 11.39 28.46 -8.23
CA VAL A 177 10.98 28.08 -9.59
C VAL A 177 11.00 29.27 -10.55
N GLU A 178 10.71 30.48 -10.07
CA GLU A 178 10.70 31.67 -10.92
C GLU A 178 12.12 32.08 -11.31
N ARG A 179 13.08 31.95 -10.39
CA ARG A 179 14.51 32.06 -10.71
C ARG A 179 14.95 30.98 -11.69
N GLY A 180 14.57 29.72 -11.45
CA GLY A 180 14.92 28.64 -12.37
C GLY A 180 14.34 28.85 -13.78
N LEU A 181 13.16 29.46 -13.89
CA LEU A 181 12.56 29.85 -15.16
C LEU A 181 13.36 30.95 -15.87
N SER A 182 13.78 32.00 -15.16
CA SER A 182 14.58 33.08 -15.77
C SER A 182 15.97 32.61 -16.20
N GLU A 183 16.51 31.58 -15.55
CA GLU A 183 17.76 30.93 -15.94
C GLU A 183 17.58 29.91 -17.08
N ALA A 184 16.36 29.46 -17.40
CA ALA A 184 16.14 28.45 -18.43
C ALA A 184 16.41 29.01 -19.84
N GLU A 185 17.16 28.28 -20.65
CA GLU A 185 17.39 28.59 -22.07
C GLU A 185 16.38 27.86 -22.97
N ILE A 186 15.88 26.72 -22.49
CA ILE A 186 14.87 25.90 -23.14
C ILE A 186 13.83 25.51 -22.07
N VAL A 187 12.56 25.65 -22.41
CA VAL A 187 11.45 25.12 -21.60
C VAL A 187 10.72 24.07 -22.42
N VAL A 188 10.40 22.93 -21.79
CA VAL A 188 9.46 21.94 -22.31
C VAL A 188 8.32 21.74 -21.32
N GLU A 189 7.12 21.51 -21.83
CA GLU A 189 5.92 21.33 -21.02
C GLU A 189 4.96 20.36 -21.69
N GLY A 190 4.20 19.64 -20.87
CA GLY A 190 3.24 18.64 -21.33
C GLY A 190 2.15 18.35 -20.30
N THR A 191 1.04 17.80 -20.79
CA THR A 191 -0.05 17.28 -19.95
C THR A 191 -0.21 15.79 -20.20
N TYR A 192 -0.01 14.99 -19.17
CA TYR A 192 -0.02 13.53 -19.22
C TYR A 192 -1.14 12.99 -18.37
N ARG A 193 -1.99 12.15 -18.97
CA ARG A 193 -3.14 11.53 -18.29
C ARG A 193 -2.93 10.04 -18.13
N THR A 194 -3.29 9.52 -16.97
CA THR A 194 -3.35 8.07 -16.71
C THR A 194 -4.76 7.66 -16.33
N GLN A 195 -5.23 6.55 -16.90
CA GLN A 195 -6.53 5.99 -16.61
C GLN A 195 -6.55 5.26 -15.26
N SER A 196 -7.75 5.06 -14.72
CA SER A 196 -7.94 4.18 -13.58
C SER A 196 -7.70 2.71 -13.98
N THR A 197 -7.06 1.93 -13.11
CA THR A 197 -6.77 0.50 -13.34
C THR A 197 -7.03 -0.34 -12.10
N SER A 198 -7.59 -1.53 -12.29
CA SER A 198 -7.81 -2.49 -11.21
C SER A 198 -6.55 -3.36 -10.98
N PRO A 199 -6.18 -3.63 -9.71
CA PRO A 199 -5.10 -4.56 -9.39
C PRO A 199 -5.39 -6.02 -9.71
N LEU A 200 -6.66 -6.40 -9.88
CA LEU A 200 -7.06 -7.76 -10.26
C LEU A 200 -6.44 -8.86 -9.37
N ALA A 201 -6.49 -8.69 -8.04
CA ALA A 201 -6.13 -9.77 -7.11
C ALA A 201 -6.98 -11.02 -7.38
N LEU A 202 -6.34 -12.20 -7.44
CA LEU A 202 -7.02 -13.44 -7.83
C LEU A 202 -8.06 -13.89 -6.81
N GLU A 203 -7.80 -13.68 -5.52
CA GLU A 203 -8.81 -13.79 -4.46
C GLU A 203 -9.57 -12.45 -4.36
N PRO A 204 -10.90 -12.42 -4.57
CA PRO A 204 -11.73 -11.26 -4.22
C PRO A 204 -11.68 -10.91 -2.73
N ARG A 205 -12.23 -9.76 -2.32
CA ARG A 205 -12.35 -9.47 -0.88
C ARG A 205 -13.37 -10.39 -0.22
N TYR A 206 -13.02 -10.86 0.96
CA TYR A 206 -13.84 -11.77 1.75
C TYR A 206 -13.65 -11.49 3.25
N CYS A 207 -14.72 -11.64 4.01
CA CYS A 207 -14.75 -11.45 5.45
C CYS A 207 -15.70 -12.46 6.13
N LEU A 208 -15.27 -12.98 7.27
CA LEU A 208 -16.11 -13.71 8.23
C LEU A 208 -16.01 -12.95 9.56
N ALA A 209 -17.15 -12.60 10.14
CA ALA A 209 -17.18 -11.94 11.45
C ALA A 209 -18.20 -12.61 12.38
N TRP A 210 -17.90 -12.61 13.67
CA TRP A 210 -18.84 -13.02 14.71
C TRP A 210 -18.55 -12.30 16.02
N TRP A 211 -19.56 -12.28 16.88
CA TRP A 211 -19.46 -11.77 18.25
C TRP A 211 -19.45 -12.95 19.22
N ASP A 212 -18.53 -12.90 20.16
CA ASP A 212 -18.42 -13.82 21.30
C ASP A 212 -18.63 -12.98 22.57
N ASN A 213 -19.89 -12.93 23.02
CA ASN A 213 -20.38 -11.88 23.91
C ASN A 213 -20.07 -10.49 23.33
N ASP A 214 -19.37 -9.63 24.07
CA ASP A 214 -18.98 -8.29 23.63
C ASP A 214 -17.71 -8.26 22.78
N LYS A 215 -17.09 -9.42 22.52
CA LYS A 215 -15.85 -9.51 21.73
C LYS A 215 -16.16 -9.72 20.26
N LEU A 216 -15.68 -8.83 19.41
CA LEU A 216 -15.73 -8.97 17.96
C LEU A 216 -14.51 -9.78 17.47
N ILE A 217 -14.76 -10.83 16.68
CA ILE A 217 -13.72 -11.55 15.96
C ILE A 217 -13.97 -11.41 14.46
N VAL A 218 -12.91 -11.04 13.73
CA VAL A 218 -12.93 -10.84 12.28
C VAL A 218 -11.82 -11.66 11.62
N TRP A 219 -12.19 -12.48 10.65
CA TRP A 219 -11.31 -13.22 9.76
C TRP A 219 -11.45 -12.64 8.36
N LYS A 220 -10.42 -11.96 7.85
CA LYS A 220 -10.54 -11.25 6.57
C LYS A 220 -9.23 -11.19 5.80
N ALA A 221 -9.38 -10.94 4.50
CA ALA A 221 -8.32 -10.71 3.53
C ALA A 221 -7.55 -9.40 3.83
N SER A 222 -6.78 -9.35 4.93
CA SER A 222 -6.13 -8.15 5.45
C SER A 222 -4.67 -8.04 5.07
N ARG A 223 -4.22 -6.82 4.75
CA ARG A 223 -2.79 -6.48 4.67
C ARG A 223 -2.28 -5.77 5.93
N ASN A 224 -3.16 -5.46 6.88
CA ASN A 224 -2.89 -4.70 8.09
C ASN A 224 -3.94 -5.02 9.16
N VAL A 225 -3.77 -6.13 9.87
CA VAL A 225 -4.75 -6.59 10.86
C VAL A 225 -4.92 -5.61 12.02
N TYR A 226 -3.86 -4.87 12.38
CA TYR A 226 -3.94 -3.82 13.40
C TYR A 226 -4.65 -2.56 12.91
N GLY A 227 -4.45 -2.15 11.66
CA GLY A 227 -5.19 -1.05 11.05
C GLY A 227 -6.67 -1.36 10.89
N ASP A 228 -7.01 -2.62 10.60
CA ASP A 228 -8.40 -3.08 10.63
C ASP A 228 -8.97 -3.01 12.04
N ARG A 229 -8.22 -3.48 13.04
CA ARG A 229 -8.64 -3.43 14.46
C ARG A 229 -8.91 -2.00 14.92
N GLU A 230 -8.00 -1.08 14.62
CA GLU A 230 -8.14 0.36 14.93
C GLU A 230 -9.41 0.95 14.30
N LYS A 231 -9.63 0.70 13.00
CA LYS A 231 -10.82 1.20 12.29
C LYS A 231 -12.11 0.60 12.86
N LEU A 232 -12.13 -0.69 13.16
CA LEU A 232 -13.30 -1.34 13.77
C LEU A 232 -13.55 -0.83 15.19
N ALA A 233 -12.50 -0.63 16.00
CA ALA A 233 -12.58 -0.07 17.34
C ALA A 233 -13.23 1.31 17.32
N LYS A 234 -12.77 2.18 16.42
CA LYS A 234 -13.36 3.50 16.22
C LYS A 234 -14.82 3.42 15.77
N VAL A 235 -15.14 2.58 14.78
CA VAL A 235 -16.51 2.44 14.26
C VAL A 235 -17.49 1.99 15.35
N PHE A 236 -17.10 0.97 16.13
CA PHE A 236 -17.98 0.37 17.14
C PHE A 236 -17.87 1.02 18.52
N GLY A 237 -16.91 1.94 18.73
CA GLY A 237 -16.65 2.54 20.05
C GLY A 237 -16.14 1.51 21.07
N LEU A 238 -15.35 0.53 20.62
CA LEU A 238 -14.85 -0.58 21.45
C LEU A 238 -13.36 -0.42 21.73
N PRO A 239 -12.88 -0.86 22.90
CA PRO A 239 -11.45 -0.94 23.15
C PRO A 239 -10.80 -2.07 22.33
N HIS A 240 -9.49 -1.94 22.05
CA HIS A 240 -8.77 -2.83 21.14
C HIS A 240 -8.77 -4.31 21.56
N GLU A 241 -8.76 -4.59 22.86
CA GLU A 241 -8.77 -5.95 23.41
C GLU A 241 -10.10 -6.70 23.15
N GLN A 242 -11.19 -5.98 22.89
CA GLN A 242 -12.47 -6.54 22.50
C GLN A 242 -12.55 -6.87 21.01
N ILE A 243 -11.49 -6.60 20.23
CA ILE A 243 -11.48 -6.88 18.80
C ILE A 243 -10.27 -7.75 18.46
N ARG A 244 -10.53 -8.92 17.89
CA ARG A 244 -9.50 -9.78 17.30
C ARG A 244 -9.64 -9.80 15.79
N VAL A 245 -8.58 -9.42 15.08
CA VAL A 245 -8.51 -9.53 13.63
C VAL A 245 -7.47 -10.59 13.26
N ILE A 246 -7.88 -11.52 12.40
CA ILE A 246 -7.06 -12.63 11.90
C ILE A 246 -6.93 -12.46 10.38
N GLY A 247 -5.70 -12.36 9.90
CA GLY A 247 -5.31 -12.32 8.50
C GLY A 247 -4.83 -13.71 8.06
N PRO A 248 -5.64 -14.46 7.29
CA PRO A 248 -5.25 -15.77 6.77
C PRO A 248 -4.28 -15.64 5.60
N TYR A 249 -4.09 -16.73 4.84
CA TYR A 249 -3.44 -16.64 3.54
C TYR A 249 -4.20 -15.64 2.66
N LEU A 250 -3.46 -14.83 1.90
CA LEU A 250 -4.03 -13.82 1.02
C LEU A 250 -3.69 -14.12 -0.45
N GLY A 251 -4.72 -14.22 -1.29
CA GLY A 251 -4.59 -14.50 -2.73
C GLY A 251 -4.27 -13.24 -3.54
N GLY A 252 -3.23 -12.53 -3.13
CA GLY A 252 -2.84 -11.23 -3.67
C GLY A 252 -3.65 -10.07 -3.08
N GLY A 253 -3.03 -8.90 -3.06
CA GLY A 253 -3.69 -7.66 -2.61
C GLY A 253 -3.24 -6.43 -3.38
N PHE A 254 -1.94 -6.36 -3.70
CA PHE A 254 -1.32 -5.34 -4.57
C PHE A 254 -1.55 -3.87 -4.18
N GLY A 255 -2.12 -3.60 -3.00
CA GLY A 255 -2.56 -2.26 -2.60
C GLY A 255 -4.06 -2.19 -2.25
N SER A 256 -4.90 -2.94 -2.93
CA SER A 256 -6.34 -2.66 -2.90
C SER A 256 -7.07 -3.18 -1.67
N LYS A 257 -6.49 -4.12 -0.92
CA LYS A 257 -7.11 -4.76 0.26
C LYS A 257 -6.82 -4.05 1.60
N ASP A 258 -6.61 -2.73 1.57
CA ASP A 258 -6.47 -1.86 2.77
C ASP A 258 -7.82 -1.27 3.24
N GLU A 259 -8.93 -1.96 2.95
CA GLU A 259 -10.27 -1.50 3.31
C GLU A 259 -10.85 -2.33 4.47
N THR A 260 -11.73 -1.71 5.25
CA THR A 260 -12.34 -2.29 6.46
C THR A 260 -13.88 -2.23 6.42
N ARG A 261 -14.47 -1.64 5.38
CA ARG A 261 -15.92 -1.43 5.25
C ARG A 261 -16.64 -2.77 5.15
N LEU A 262 -16.12 -3.70 4.34
CA LEU A 262 -16.67 -5.06 4.26
C LEU A 262 -16.69 -5.72 5.64
N GLY A 263 -15.61 -5.54 6.42
CA GLY A 263 -15.50 -6.04 7.79
C GLY A 263 -16.53 -5.43 8.73
N ALA A 264 -16.74 -4.11 8.65
CA ALA A 264 -17.72 -3.39 9.47
C ALA A 264 -19.16 -3.83 9.14
N ILE A 265 -19.53 -3.93 7.86
CA ILE A 265 -20.86 -4.41 7.43
C ILE A 265 -21.09 -5.86 7.89
N THR A 266 -20.08 -6.73 7.71
CA THR A 266 -20.16 -8.14 8.14
C THR A 266 -20.34 -8.23 9.66
N ALA A 267 -19.63 -7.40 10.43
CA ALA A 267 -19.74 -7.35 11.88
C ALA A 267 -21.12 -6.81 12.34
N LEU A 268 -21.68 -5.80 11.67
CA LEU A 268 -23.03 -5.30 11.95
C LEU A 268 -24.09 -6.36 11.72
N LEU A 269 -24.02 -7.07 10.59
CA LEU A 269 -24.90 -8.21 10.30
C LEU A 269 -24.77 -9.29 11.36
N ALA A 270 -23.54 -9.66 11.73
CA ALA A 270 -23.30 -10.68 12.74
C ALA A 270 -23.86 -10.29 14.11
N ARG A 271 -23.76 -9.00 14.48
CA ARG A 271 -24.32 -8.49 15.73
C ARG A 271 -25.85 -8.58 15.72
N LYS A 272 -26.48 -8.10 14.64
CA LYS A 272 -27.94 -8.05 14.52
C LYS A 272 -28.55 -9.45 14.41
N ALA A 273 -27.87 -10.38 13.75
CA ALA A 273 -28.33 -11.75 13.58
C ALA A 273 -28.03 -12.66 14.79
N GLY A 274 -27.11 -12.28 15.68
CA GLY A 274 -26.67 -13.13 16.79
C GLY A 274 -25.85 -14.36 16.35
N HIS A 275 -25.33 -14.37 15.12
CA HIS A 275 -24.67 -15.50 14.49
C HIS A 275 -23.45 -15.05 13.69
N ALA A 276 -22.53 -15.99 13.40
CA ALA A 276 -21.40 -15.70 12.52
C ALA A 276 -21.90 -15.41 11.10
N VAL A 277 -21.39 -14.35 10.46
CA VAL A 277 -21.76 -13.97 9.09
C VAL A 277 -20.52 -14.00 8.21
N ARG A 278 -20.62 -14.67 7.07
CA ARG A 278 -19.61 -14.64 6.00
C ARG A 278 -20.11 -13.79 4.83
N MET A 279 -19.26 -12.94 4.29
CA MET A 279 -19.59 -12.10 3.14
C MET A 279 -18.34 -11.89 2.28
N GLY A 280 -18.52 -11.87 0.97
CA GLY A 280 -17.44 -11.59 0.04
C GLY A 280 -17.96 -11.11 -1.29
N TYR A 281 -17.05 -10.58 -2.09
CA TYR A 281 -17.35 -10.08 -3.41
C TYR A 281 -17.25 -11.22 -4.43
N THR A 282 -18.19 -11.24 -5.37
CA THR A 282 -17.98 -11.89 -6.65
C THR A 282 -16.84 -11.20 -7.43
N ARG A 283 -16.35 -11.83 -8.50
CA ARG A 283 -15.36 -11.18 -9.38
C ARG A 283 -15.91 -9.89 -10.01
N GLU A 284 -17.20 -9.89 -10.38
CA GLU A 284 -17.88 -8.72 -10.92
C GLU A 284 -17.90 -7.58 -9.90
N GLU A 285 -18.27 -7.86 -8.64
CA GLU A 285 -18.26 -6.86 -7.57
C GLU A 285 -16.84 -6.38 -7.23
N GLU A 286 -15.83 -7.26 -7.26
CA GLU A 286 -14.43 -6.88 -7.05
C GLU A 286 -13.92 -5.92 -8.14
N LEU A 287 -14.37 -6.10 -9.38
CA LEU A 287 -14.05 -5.18 -10.47
C LEU A 287 -14.90 -3.91 -10.42
N GLY A 288 -16.20 -4.01 -10.18
CA GLY A 288 -17.09 -2.86 -10.15
C GLY A 288 -16.84 -1.92 -8.96
N PHE A 289 -16.59 -2.50 -7.77
CA PHE A 289 -16.70 -1.78 -6.50
C PHE A 289 -15.48 -1.94 -5.59
N GLY A 290 -14.50 -2.74 -5.99
CA GLY A 290 -13.19 -2.80 -5.33
C GLY A 290 -12.41 -1.50 -5.47
N LYS A 291 -11.21 -1.44 -4.87
CA LYS A 291 -10.33 -0.26 -5.01
C LYS A 291 -9.55 -0.26 -6.30
N TRP A 292 -9.62 0.86 -7.01
CA TRP A 292 -8.88 1.11 -8.26
C TRP A 292 -7.70 2.06 -8.05
N ARG A 293 -6.73 2.08 -8.97
CA ARG A 293 -5.71 3.13 -8.97
C ARG A 293 -6.32 4.49 -9.31
N HIS A 294 -5.88 5.53 -8.63
CA HIS A 294 -6.19 6.92 -8.98
C HIS A 294 -5.82 7.23 -10.43
N ALA A 295 -6.81 7.64 -11.22
CA ALA A 295 -6.57 8.33 -12.47
C ALA A 295 -5.99 9.71 -12.17
N THR A 296 -5.07 10.18 -13.02
CA THR A 296 -4.38 11.45 -12.81
C THR A 296 -4.31 12.27 -14.09
N ALA A 297 -4.48 13.59 -13.98
CA ALA A 297 -4.11 14.54 -15.01
C ALA A 297 -2.95 15.39 -14.49
N THR A 298 -1.75 15.14 -14.99
CA THR A 298 -0.52 15.80 -14.54
C THR A 298 -0.03 16.76 -15.60
N ARG A 299 0.03 18.05 -15.25
CA ARG A 299 0.69 19.09 -16.04
C ARG A 299 2.09 19.27 -15.46
N ILE A 300 3.11 19.17 -16.29
CA ILE A 300 4.51 19.29 -15.88
C ILE A 300 5.29 20.09 -16.91
N ARG A 301 6.21 20.92 -16.41
CA ARG A 301 7.18 21.65 -17.21
C ARG A 301 8.56 21.60 -16.58
N MET A 302 9.60 21.59 -17.41
CA MET A 302 11.00 21.65 -16.96
C MET A 302 11.80 22.68 -17.76
N GLY A 303 12.67 23.40 -17.05
CA GLY A 303 13.63 24.33 -17.62
C GLY A 303 15.01 23.69 -17.76
N LEU A 304 15.68 23.99 -18.87
CA LEU A 304 16.95 23.39 -19.27
C LEU A 304 17.92 24.47 -19.73
N LYS A 305 19.20 24.28 -19.44
CA LYS A 305 20.31 24.93 -20.15
C LYS A 305 20.62 24.16 -21.44
N ARG A 306 21.35 24.77 -22.38
CA ARG A 306 21.81 24.10 -23.61
C ARG A 306 22.71 22.90 -23.36
N ASP A 307 23.40 22.86 -22.22
CA ASP A 307 24.17 21.69 -21.84
C ASP A 307 23.29 20.54 -21.33
N GLY A 308 21.98 20.75 -21.16
CA GLY A 308 21.02 19.76 -20.69
C GLY A 308 20.87 19.68 -19.17
N SER A 309 21.51 20.56 -18.39
CA SER A 309 21.25 20.67 -16.96
C SER A 309 19.88 21.30 -16.66
N LEU A 310 19.21 20.82 -15.61
CA LEU A 310 17.89 21.28 -15.20
C LEU A 310 17.96 22.53 -14.32
N THR A 311 17.20 23.57 -14.68
CA THR A 311 17.06 24.79 -13.87
C THR A 311 15.82 24.78 -13.00
N PHE A 312 14.70 24.21 -13.47
CA PHE A 312 13.51 24.00 -12.65
C PHE A 312 12.65 22.80 -13.10
N ILE A 313 11.83 22.28 -12.17
CA ILE A 313 10.70 21.38 -12.45
C ILE A 313 9.45 21.96 -11.77
N ASP A 314 8.38 22.19 -12.51
CA ASP A 314 7.13 22.70 -11.96
C ASP A 314 5.97 21.83 -12.43
N ALA A 315 5.21 21.27 -11.49
CA ALA A 315 4.16 20.32 -11.80
C ALA A 315 2.90 20.51 -10.96
N SER A 316 1.74 20.23 -11.56
CA SER A 316 0.47 20.11 -10.86
C SER A 316 -0.27 18.86 -11.31
N SER A 317 -1.03 18.25 -10.41
CA SER A 317 -1.79 17.04 -10.72
C SER A 317 -3.16 17.05 -10.07
N ALA A 318 -4.21 16.75 -10.84
CA ALA A 318 -5.53 16.42 -10.34
C ALA A 318 -5.64 14.88 -10.21
N LEU A 319 -6.01 14.40 -9.03
CA LEU A 319 -6.13 12.97 -8.72
C LEU A 319 -7.59 12.61 -8.45
N ASN A 320 -8.17 11.71 -9.24
CA ASN A 320 -9.50 11.19 -9.00
C ASN A 320 -9.45 10.16 -7.85
N THR A 321 -10.08 10.47 -6.71
CA THR A 321 -10.14 9.55 -5.56
C THR A 321 -11.48 8.79 -5.41
N GLY A 322 -12.42 9.00 -6.33
CA GLY A 322 -13.82 8.62 -6.15
C GLY A 322 -14.47 9.43 -5.02
N PRO A 323 -15.55 8.94 -4.41
CA PRO A 323 -16.30 9.71 -3.42
C PRO A 323 -15.71 9.61 -2.02
N TYR A 324 -14.62 8.86 -1.83
CA TYR A 324 -13.93 8.63 -0.57
C TYR A 324 -12.47 9.07 -0.59
N ALA A 325 -11.85 9.20 0.59
CA ALA A 325 -10.61 9.97 0.75
C ALA A 325 -9.30 9.16 0.96
N PRO A 326 -8.99 8.05 0.26
CA PRO A 326 -7.70 7.36 0.38
C PRO A 326 -6.55 8.01 -0.41
N GLY A 327 -6.75 9.17 -1.04
CA GLY A 327 -5.83 9.75 -2.03
C GLY A 327 -4.62 10.55 -1.51
N PHE A 328 -4.60 11.00 -0.25
CA PHE A 328 -3.56 11.92 0.24
C PHE A 328 -2.15 11.33 0.17
N GLY A 329 -1.98 10.08 0.61
CA GLY A 329 -0.71 9.37 0.51
C GLY A 329 -0.27 9.13 -0.94
N VAL A 330 -1.22 8.95 -1.87
CA VAL A 330 -0.95 8.77 -3.30
C VAL A 330 -0.47 10.08 -3.92
N ALA A 331 -1.15 11.20 -3.65
CA ALA A 331 -0.76 12.54 -4.10
C ALA A 331 0.65 12.91 -3.62
N SER A 332 0.97 12.61 -2.35
CA SER A 332 2.30 12.88 -1.82
C SER A 332 3.39 12.09 -2.55
N ARG A 333 3.17 10.80 -2.78
CA ARG A 333 4.15 9.95 -3.47
C ARG A 333 4.27 10.27 -4.96
N LEU A 334 3.18 10.74 -5.58
CA LEU A 334 3.20 11.28 -6.94
C LEU A 334 4.13 12.49 -7.03
N GLY A 335 3.97 13.47 -6.14
CA GLY A 335 4.86 14.64 -6.12
C GLY A 335 6.33 14.29 -5.87
N HIS A 336 6.63 13.29 -5.04
CA HIS A 336 8.02 12.80 -4.88
C HIS A 336 8.57 12.21 -6.18
N GLY A 337 7.78 11.43 -6.90
CA GLY A 337 8.20 10.86 -8.19
C GLY A 337 8.52 11.93 -9.24
N LEU A 338 7.76 13.03 -9.24
CA LEU A 338 7.95 14.15 -10.18
C LEU A 338 9.16 15.03 -9.82
N THR A 339 9.47 15.18 -8.53
CA THR A 339 10.42 16.22 -8.07
C THR A 339 11.76 15.69 -7.57
N TYR A 340 11.93 14.36 -7.47
CA TYR A 340 13.11 13.75 -6.84
C TYR A 340 13.95 12.84 -7.74
N LEU A 341 13.43 12.38 -8.89
CA LEU A 341 14.19 11.48 -9.78
C LEU A 341 15.38 12.18 -10.45
N TYR A 342 15.18 13.42 -10.89
CA TYR A 342 16.23 14.26 -11.47
C TYR A 342 16.72 15.31 -10.46
N SER A 343 18.04 15.51 -10.44
CA SER A 343 18.72 16.55 -9.67
C SER A 343 18.33 17.92 -10.22
N CYS A 344 17.60 18.69 -9.43
CA CYS A 344 17.14 20.02 -9.82
C CYS A 344 17.04 20.96 -8.61
N PRO A 345 17.68 22.15 -8.63
CA PRO A 345 17.73 23.04 -7.47
C PRO A 345 16.39 23.69 -7.15
N ASN A 346 15.52 23.84 -8.16
CA ASN A 346 14.26 24.53 -8.04
C ASN A 346 13.13 23.60 -8.48
N ALA A 347 12.24 23.21 -7.56
CA ALA A 347 11.13 22.32 -7.88
C ALA A 347 9.86 22.72 -7.14
N ARG A 348 8.71 22.63 -7.82
CA ARG A 348 7.39 22.81 -7.22
C ARG A 348 6.43 21.71 -7.67
N PHE A 349 5.62 21.24 -6.74
CA PHE A 349 4.52 20.31 -7.00
C PHE A 349 3.26 20.76 -6.27
N VAL A 350 2.11 20.71 -6.96
CA VAL A 350 0.78 20.95 -6.39
C VAL A 350 -0.16 19.79 -6.75
N GLY A 351 -0.48 18.94 -5.76
CA GLY A 351 -1.38 17.80 -5.91
C GLY A 351 -2.77 18.07 -5.35
N LYS A 352 -3.80 17.99 -6.19
CA LYS A 352 -5.21 18.19 -5.82
C LYS A 352 -5.93 16.85 -5.81
N VAL A 353 -6.34 16.39 -4.63
CA VAL A 353 -7.16 15.18 -4.48
C VAL A 353 -8.62 15.56 -4.67
N ALA A 354 -9.24 15.09 -5.75
CA ALA A 354 -10.59 15.46 -6.15
C ALA A 354 -11.59 14.34 -5.80
N PHE A 355 -12.63 14.70 -5.05
CA PHE A 355 -13.81 13.85 -4.93
C PHE A 355 -14.56 13.82 -6.26
N THR A 356 -14.93 12.62 -6.69
CA THR A 356 -15.80 12.40 -7.86
C THR A 356 -16.81 11.30 -7.54
N ASN A 357 -17.81 11.11 -8.38
CA ASN A 357 -18.75 10.00 -8.31
C ASN A 357 -18.27 8.74 -9.07
N SER A 358 -16.96 8.65 -9.33
CA SER A 358 -16.31 7.48 -9.95
C SER A 358 -16.10 6.35 -8.92
N PRO A 359 -15.80 5.10 -9.36
CA PRO A 359 -15.40 4.04 -8.44
C PRO A 359 -14.30 4.48 -7.48
N VAL A 360 -14.34 3.92 -6.27
CA VAL A 360 -13.44 4.36 -5.21
C VAL A 360 -12.00 4.00 -5.55
N ALA A 361 -11.14 5.01 -5.62
CA ALA A 361 -9.73 4.78 -5.83
C ALA A 361 -9.04 4.33 -4.54
N GLY A 362 -7.79 3.91 -4.62
CA GLY A 362 -7.02 3.45 -3.47
C GLY A 362 -5.61 3.07 -3.86
N SER A 363 -4.94 2.40 -2.95
CA SER A 363 -3.57 1.97 -3.12
C SER A 363 -3.46 0.91 -4.24
N TYR A 364 -2.52 1.11 -5.18
CA TYR A 364 -2.05 0.09 -6.12
C TYR A 364 -0.54 0.25 -6.34
N ARG A 365 0.18 -0.88 -6.48
CA ARG A 365 1.65 -1.02 -6.58
C ARG A 365 2.37 0.22 -7.12
N GLY A 366 3.30 0.77 -6.33
CA GLY A 366 3.90 2.07 -6.60
C GLY A 366 2.86 3.17 -6.39
N LEU A 367 2.61 3.59 -5.14
CA LEU A 367 1.63 4.63 -4.84
C LEU A 367 2.01 5.92 -5.58
N GLY A 368 1.21 6.36 -6.57
CA GLY A 368 1.41 7.61 -7.32
C GLY A 368 2.65 7.67 -8.22
N ALA A 369 3.71 6.91 -7.91
CA ALA A 369 4.99 6.94 -8.60
C ALA A 369 4.93 6.49 -10.07
N PRO A 370 4.17 5.45 -10.48
CA PRO A 370 3.99 5.13 -11.89
C PRO A 370 3.34 6.28 -12.67
N GLN A 371 2.32 6.93 -12.10
CA GLN A 371 1.69 8.10 -12.73
C GLN A 371 2.65 9.28 -12.85
N ALA A 372 3.46 9.51 -11.80
CA ALA A 372 4.51 10.52 -11.80
C ALA A 372 5.60 10.26 -12.85
N HIS A 373 6.23 9.08 -12.82
CA HIS A 373 7.32 8.76 -13.73
C HIS A 373 6.83 8.64 -15.17
N PHE A 374 5.57 8.25 -15.42
CA PHE A 374 5.04 8.33 -16.77
C PHE A 374 5.10 9.78 -17.31
N ALA A 375 4.58 10.75 -16.55
CA ALA A 375 4.64 12.15 -16.95
C ALA A 375 6.08 12.69 -17.04
N LEU A 376 6.91 12.40 -16.03
CA LEU A 376 8.28 12.91 -15.96
C LEU A 376 9.20 12.31 -17.03
N GLU A 377 9.14 10.99 -17.23
CA GLU A 377 10.02 10.28 -18.18
C GLU A 377 9.60 10.53 -19.63
N SER A 378 8.30 10.71 -19.90
CA SER A 378 7.85 11.16 -21.22
C SER A 378 8.35 12.57 -21.52
N LEU A 379 8.23 13.51 -20.56
CA LEU A 379 8.76 14.86 -20.74
C LEU A 379 10.29 14.86 -20.85
N ALA A 380 10.99 13.93 -20.19
CA ALA A 380 12.44 13.77 -20.30
C ALA A 380 12.88 13.32 -21.71
N ASP A 381 12.12 12.45 -22.36
CA ASP A 381 12.38 12.07 -23.76
C ASP A 381 12.14 13.25 -24.71
N GLU A 382 11.07 14.02 -24.50
CA GLU A 382 10.79 15.25 -25.27
C GLU A 382 11.86 16.32 -25.04
N ALA A 383 12.36 16.46 -23.80
CA ALA A 383 13.48 17.33 -23.46
C ALA A 383 14.76 16.92 -24.18
N ALA A 384 15.10 15.63 -24.15
CA ALA A 384 16.28 15.09 -24.82
C ALA A 384 16.19 15.31 -26.34
N GLU A 385 15.02 15.10 -26.95
CA GLU A 385 14.80 15.37 -28.38
C GLU A 385 14.99 16.85 -28.72
N LYS A 386 14.44 17.77 -27.91
CA LYS A 386 14.58 19.22 -28.11
C LYS A 386 16.03 19.70 -27.94
N LEU A 387 16.80 19.05 -27.07
CA LEU A 387 18.23 19.28 -26.87
C LEU A 387 19.11 18.62 -27.93
N GLN A 388 18.57 17.76 -28.78
CA GLN A 388 19.35 16.86 -29.63
C GLN A 388 20.40 16.06 -28.81
N MET A 389 19.94 15.53 -27.67
CA MET A 389 20.74 14.73 -26.74
C MET A 389 20.21 13.30 -26.71
N ASP A 390 21.08 12.31 -26.52
CA ASP A 390 20.64 10.94 -26.35
C ASP A 390 19.79 10.80 -25.05
N PRO A 391 18.64 10.11 -25.07
CA PRO A 391 17.80 9.96 -23.89
C PRO A 391 18.48 9.29 -22.68
N LEU A 392 19.44 8.38 -22.92
CA LEU A 392 20.26 7.79 -21.84
C LEU A 392 21.24 8.82 -21.28
N GLU A 393 21.87 9.62 -22.16
CA GLU A 393 22.79 10.69 -21.74
C GLU A 393 22.07 11.73 -20.89
N PHE A 394 20.87 12.17 -21.31
CA PHE A 394 20.04 13.10 -20.55
C PHE A 394 19.80 12.61 -19.11
N ARG A 395 19.44 11.32 -18.96
CA ARG A 395 19.22 10.69 -17.65
C ARG A 395 20.50 10.54 -16.85
N LEU A 396 21.62 10.13 -17.47
CA LEU A 396 22.91 10.00 -16.80
C LEU A 396 23.48 11.36 -16.34
N ARG A 397 23.15 12.44 -17.05
CA ARG A 397 23.48 13.80 -16.65
C ARG A 397 22.63 14.24 -15.45
N ASN A 398 21.32 14.03 -15.52
CA ASN A 398 20.37 14.66 -14.61
C ASN A 398 19.91 13.78 -13.45
N HIS A 399 20.18 12.47 -13.40
CA HIS A 399 19.68 11.62 -12.31
C HIS A 399 20.14 12.13 -10.93
N VAL A 400 19.30 11.95 -9.92
CA VAL A 400 19.67 12.23 -8.54
C VAL A 400 20.87 11.39 -8.12
N ARG A 401 21.82 12.03 -7.42
CA ARG A 401 23.09 11.43 -6.98
C ARG A 401 22.97 10.96 -5.51
N PRO A 402 23.96 10.21 -4.96
CA PRO A 402 23.92 9.78 -3.56
C PRO A 402 23.75 10.92 -2.55
N GLU A 403 24.22 12.12 -2.88
CA GLU A 403 24.13 13.31 -2.01
C GLU A 403 22.69 13.82 -1.84
N GLY A 404 21.75 13.41 -2.68
CA GLY A 404 20.36 13.88 -2.64
C GLY A 404 20.09 15.00 -3.65
N GLN A 405 19.22 15.93 -3.28
CA GLN A 405 18.71 16.98 -4.17
C GLN A 405 19.39 18.33 -3.88
N PRO A 406 19.81 19.11 -4.87
CA PRO A 406 20.26 20.47 -4.60
C PRO A 406 19.10 21.39 -4.20
N GLY A 407 19.38 22.47 -3.47
CA GLY A 407 18.40 23.50 -3.09
C GLY A 407 17.74 23.28 -1.72
N ALA A 408 17.30 24.37 -1.08
CA ALA A 408 16.67 24.31 0.24
C ALA A 408 15.16 24.05 0.14
N ARG A 409 14.60 23.24 1.04
CA ARG A 409 13.14 23.04 1.15
C ARG A 409 12.51 24.37 1.59
N THR A 410 11.46 24.79 0.89
CA THR A 410 10.69 26.00 1.24
C THR A 410 9.28 25.68 1.75
N THR A 411 8.84 24.43 1.64
CA THR A 411 7.58 23.96 2.25
C THR A 411 7.67 23.99 3.78
N PRO A 412 6.68 24.53 4.51
CA PRO A 412 6.67 24.60 5.98
C PRO A 412 6.97 23.25 6.66
N LEU A 413 7.68 23.24 7.79
CA LEU A 413 8.18 22.02 8.45
C LEU A 413 7.08 21.21 9.16
N ASP A 414 6.06 21.93 9.63
CA ASP A 414 4.84 21.45 10.28
C ASP A 414 3.84 20.84 9.28
N ASP A 415 3.90 21.23 8.01
CA ASP A 415 3.38 20.44 6.91
C ASP A 415 4.23 19.16 6.81
N LEU A 416 3.86 18.16 7.62
CA LEU A 416 4.45 16.82 7.65
C LEU A 416 4.36 16.19 6.27
N VAL A 417 5.37 16.47 5.46
CA VAL A 417 5.77 15.69 4.30
C VAL A 417 6.94 14.84 4.80
N PRO A 418 6.73 13.57 5.18
CA PRO A 418 7.74 12.76 5.87
C PRO A 418 8.98 12.41 5.01
N ALA A 419 9.24 13.15 3.92
CA ALA A 419 10.13 12.76 2.84
C ALA A 419 10.92 13.91 2.18
N GLN A 420 10.76 15.17 2.59
CA GLN A 420 11.71 16.23 2.23
C GLN A 420 12.34 16.79 3.50
N PRO A 421 13.65 16.62 3.75
CA PRO A 421 14.32 17.31 4.85
C PRO A 421 14.43 18.81 4.55
N ILE A 422 14.77 19.57 5.58
CA ILE A 422 14.89 21.05 5.63
C ILE A 422 15.91 21.55 4.59
N GLU A 423 16.93 20.74 4.31
CA GLU A 423 18.01 20.99 3.36
C GLU A 423 17.96 19.89 2.29
N GLY A 424 17.87 20.22 1.00
CA GLY A 424 18.48 19.43 -0.09
C GLY A 424 18.36 17.90 -0.12
N GLY A 425 17.25 17.31 0.31
CA GLY A 425 17.05 15.87 0.20
C GLY A 425 17.83 15.03 1.23
N VAL A 426 17.29 13.84 1.54
CA VAL A 426 18.00 12.88 2.40
C VAL A 426 19.07 12.22 1.51
N PRO A 427 20.36 12.24 1.90
CA PRO A 427 21.36 11.46 1.21
C PRO A 427 20.92 10.00 1.12
N PHE A 428 21.12 9.39 -0.03
CA PHE A 428 20.83 7.99 -0.17
C PHE A 428 21.84 7.17 0.64
N SER A 429 21.36 6.18 1.39
CA SER A 429 22.24 5.16 1.96
C SER A 429 23.08 4.47 0.88
N SER A 430 22.49 4.31 -0.32
CA SER A 430 23.17 3.93 -1.55
C SER A 430 22.33 4.31 -2.75
N ASN A 431 22.97 4.70 -3.86
CA ASN A 431 22.30 4.98 -5.13
C ASN A 431 23.23 4.57 -6.27
N LEU A 432 22.83 3.51 -7.00
CA LEU A 432 23.54 2.96 -8.16
C LEU A 432 22.72 3.10 -9.45
N LEU A 433 21.85 4.11 -9.52
CA LEU A 433 20.95 4.30 -10.67
C LEU A 433 21.71 4.48 -11.99
N ALA A 434 22.85 5.19 -11.97
CA ALA A 434 23.68 5.38 -13.17
C ALA A 434 24.24 4.04 -13.69
N GLU A 435 24.70 3.18 -12.78
CA GLU A 435 25.19 1.84 -13.07
C GLU A 435 24.06 0.97 -13.63
N CYS A 436 22.87 1.01 -13.02
CA CYS A 436 21.69 0.30 -13.51
C CYS A 436 21.30 0.75 -14.93
N LEU A 437 21.31 2.05 -15.21
CA LEU A 437 21.00 2.60 -16.53
C LEU A 437 22.03 2.15 -17.58
N ARG A 438 23.33 2.24 -17.27
CA ARG A 438 24.39 1.77 -18.18
C ARG A 438 24.31 0.27 -18.44
N GLU A 439 24.10 -0.53 -17.40
CA GLU A 439 24.00 -1.98 -17.53
C GLU A 439 22.74 -2.40 -18.29
N GLY A 440 21.59 -1.76 -18.00
CA GLY A 440 20.35 -1.97 -18.75
C GLY A 440 20.53 -1.64 -20.24
N ALA A 441 21.09 -0.47 -20.53
CA ALA A 441 21.44 -0.03 -21.88
C ALA A 441 22.36 -1.04 -22.60
N ARG A 442 23.41 -1.51 -21.94
CA ARG A 442 24.33 -2.52 -22.48
C ARG A 442 23.60 -3.82 -22.83
N ARG A 443 22.75 -4.33 -21.93
CA ARG A 443 22.03 -5.61 -22.11
C ARG A 443 21.02 -5.59 -23.25
N ILE A 444 20.38 -4.45 -23.50
CA ILE A 444 19.40 -4.31 -24.60
C ILE A 444 20.05 -3.86 -25.93
N GLY A 445 21.37 -3.66 -25.96
CA GLY A 445 22.07 -3.15 -27.15
C GLY A 445 21.71 -1.70 -27.46
N TRP A 446 21.60 -0.84 -26.44
CA TRP A 446 21.40 0.59 -26.62
C TRP A 446 22.63 1.21 -27.28
N THR A 447 22.39 1.90 -28.39
CA THR A 447 23.41 2.65 -29.13
C THR A 447 23.07 4.13 -28.97
N PRO A 448 23.94 4.93 -28.32
CA PRO A 448 23.72 6.36 -28.12
C PRO A 448 23.52 7.09 -29.45
N ARG A 449 22.70 8.14 -29.42
CA ARG A 449 22.34 8.94 -30.60
C ARG A 449 22.42 10.42 -30.31
N PRO A 450 23.22 11.18 -31.07
CA PRO A 450 23.15 12.62 -31.05
C PRO A 450 21.90 13.17 -31.77
N GLN A 451 21.34 12.47 -32.77
CA GLN A 451 20.27 13.02 -33.61
C GLN A 451 19.23 11.97 -34.09
N GLY A 452 17.95 12.36 -34.02
CA GLY A 452 16.81 11.78 -34.77
C GLY A 452 16.18 10.48 -34.20
N PRO A 453 14.87 10.25 -34.44
CA PRO A 453 14.15 9.08 -33.93
C PRO A 453 14.67 7.76 -34.53
N ARG A 454 14.59 6.65 -33.77
CA ARG A 454 14.62 5.26 -34.30
C ARG A 454 13.41 5.03 -35.20
N LYS A 455 13.34 5.67 -36.37
CA LYS A 455 12.47 5.17 -37.44
C LYS A 455 13.25 4.11 -38.21
N ILE A 456 13.56 2.99 -37.54
CA ILE A 456 13.97 1.79 -38.26
C ILE A 456 12.69 1.23 -38.86
N ARG A 457 12.43 1.60 -40.11
CA ARG A 457 11.42 0.95 -40.93
C ARG A 457 12.05 -0.31 -41.47
N SER A 458 11.65 -1.45 -40.92
CA SER A 458 12.04 -2.77 -41.44
C SER A 458 10.76 -3.53 -41.75
N GLU A 459 10.65 -4.07 -42.96
CA GLU A 459 9.48 -4.83 -43.42
C GLU A 459 8.15 -4.07 -43.25
N GLY A 460 8.15 -2.76 -43.47
CA GLY A 460 6.96 -1.92 -43.33
C GLY A 460 6.54 -1.60 -41.89
N LYS A 461 7.28 -2.05 -40.85
CA LYS A 461 6.98 -1.78 -39.44
C LYS A 461 7.93 -0.74 -38.84
N TYR A 462 7.41 0.13 -37.99
CA TYR A 462 8.22 1.01 -37.13
C TYR A 462 8.62 0.28 -35.85
N ARG A 463 9.90 0.38 -35.45
CA ARG A 463 10.42 -0.23 -34.22
C ARG A 463 11.00 0.84 -33.29
N GLY A 464 10.43 0.96 -32.09
CA GLY A 464 10.92 1.83 -31.02
C GLY A 464 11.68 1.06 -29.95
N MET A 465 12.59 1.73 -29.26
CA MET A 465 13.24 1.23 -28.04
C MET A 465 13.16 2.34 -27.00
N GLY A 466 12.46 2.09 -25.90
CA GLY A 466 12.29 3.03 -24.81
C GLY A 466 13.14 2.64 -23.61
N LEU A 467 13.48 3.63 -22.79
CA LEU A 467 14.07 3.44 -21.48
C LEU A 467 13.35 4.36 -20.50
N ALA A 468 13.37 3.99 -19.22
CA ALA A 468 12.84 4.83 -18.16
C ALA A 468 13.65 4.61 -16.88
N ALA A 469 13.87 5.69 -16.13
CA ALA A 469 14.35 5.65 -14.77
C ALA A 469 13.16 5.79 -13.80
N CYS A 470 13.22 5.12 -12.67
CA CYS A 470 12.18 5.17 -11.66
C CYS A 470 12.84 5.15 -10.28
N ILE A 471 12.28 5.94 -9.36
CA ILE A 471 12.65 5.92 -7.95
C ILE A 471 11.41 5.68 -7.09
N TYR A 472 11.50 4.74 -6.15
CA TYR A 472 10.41 4.52 -5.20
C TYR A 472 10.94 4.57 -3.79
N LYS A 473 10.47 5.55 -3.01
CA LYS A 473 10.81 5.62 -1.59
C LYS A 473 10.13 4.46 -0.85
N THR A 474 10.91 3.51 -0.36
CA THR A 474 10.46 2.50 0.61
C THR A 474 9.84 3.19 1.83
N GLY A 475 8.68 2.73 2.26
CA GLY A 475 8.05 3.23 3.48
C GLY A 475 8.91 2.91 4.70
N GLN A 476 8.95 3.85 5.64
CA GLN A 476 9.58 3.67 6.94
C GLN A 476 8.48 3.82 7.98
N SER A 477 8.43 2.90 8.93
CA SER A 477 7.45 2.89 10.01
C SER A 477 8.02 2.14 11.21
N GLN A 478 7.23 1.99 12.25
CA GLN A 478 7.51 1.11 13.38
C GLN A 478 6.93 -0.29 13.14
N SER A 479 7.68 -1.32 13.53
CA SER A 479 7.22 -2.70 13.64
C SER A 479 7.86 -3.33 14.89
N SER A 480 7.19 -4.31 15.47
CA SER A 480 7.67 -5.11 16.59
C SER A 480 7.69 -6.59 16.17
N ALA A 481 8.61 -7.33 16.78
CA ALA A 481 8.79 -8.76 16.58
C ALA A 481 9.04 -9.42 17.93
N VAL A 482 8.63 -10.67 18.08
CA VAL A 482 9.06 -11.52 19.20
C VAL A 482 9.66 -12.79 18.60
N VAL A 483 10.85 -13.16 19.07
CA VAL A 483 11.49 -14.45 18.74
C VAL A 483 11.48 -15.30 20.00
N LYS A 484 10.86 -16.48 19.92
CA LYS A 484 10.84 -17.46 21.00
C LYS A 484 11.75 -18.61 20.64
N VAL A 485 12.73 -18.91 21.49
CA VAL A 485 13.54 -20.13 21.37
C VAL A 485 12.85 -21.23 22.16
N ARG A 486 12.63 -22.38 21.53
CA ARG A 486 11.94 -23.53 22.10
C ARG A 486 12.96 -24.47 22.77
N SER A 487 12.45 -25.37 23.61
CA SER A 487 13.29 -26.33 24.34
C SER A 487 14.02 -27.34 23.45
N ASP A 488 13.60 -27.49 22.18
CA ASP A 488 14.25 -28.34 21.17
C ASP A 488 15.31 -27.58 20.35
N GLY A 489 15.63 -26.33 20.71
CA GLY A 489 16.59 -25.48 19.99
C GLY A 489 16.02 -24.79 18.75
N SER A 490 14.77 -25.08 18.36
CA SER A 490 14.09 -24.36 17.27
C SER A 490 13.62 -22.97 17.72
N ALA A 491 13.36 -22.08 16.75
CA ALA A 491 12.87 -20.74 17.01
C ALA A 491 11.49 -20.50 16.38
N GLU A 492 10.72 -19.60 16.97
CA GLU A 492 9.45 -19.11 16.43
C GLU A 492 9.43 -17.59 16.38
N LEU A 493 9.19 -17.03 15.19
CA LEU A 493 8.96 -15.61 14.98
C LEU A 493 7.45 -15.28 15.08
N LEU A 494 7.09 -14.36 15.97
CA LEU A 494 5.74 -13.80 16.08
C LEU A 494 5.73 -12.37 15.52
N MET A 495 4.92 -12.13 14.49
CA MET A 495 4.80 -10.80 13.88
C MET A 495 3.50 -10.65 13.09
N SER A 496 2.80 -9.52 13.18
CA SER A 496 1.52 -9.33 12.46
C SER A 496 1.63 -9.01 10.96
N ILE A 497 2.73 -9.40 10.30
CA ILE A 497 2.92 -9.19 8.85
C ILE A 497 2.09 -10.17 8.03
N ALA A 498 1.27 -9.62 7.13
CA ALA A 498 0.52 -10.41 6.16
C ALA A 498 1.41 -10.88 5.00
N GLU A 499 1.33 -12.18 4.67
CA GLU A 499 1.86 -12.74 3.43
C GLU A 499 0.85 -12.57 2.31
N ILE A 500 1.24 -11.85 1.26
CA ILE A 500 0.37 -11.48 0.14
C ILE A 500 0.87 -12.03 -1.21
N GLY A 501 1.82 -12.96 -1.17
CA GLY A 501 2.46 -13.61 -2.31
C GLY A 501 3.92 -13.19 -2.54
N GLN A 502 4.41 -12.19 -1.82
CA GLN A 502 5.76 -11.64 -1.94
C GLN A 502 6.85 -12.49 -1.27
N GLY A 503 6.49 -13.47 -0.44
CA GLY A 503 7.45 -14.32 0.29
C GLY A 503 8.03 -13.66 1.55
N ALA A 504 7.28 -12.75 2.18
CA ALA A 504 7.68 -12.12 3.43
C ALA A 504 7.89 -13.13 4.56
N TRP A 505 7.03 -14.14 4.68
CA TRP A 505 7.19 -15.16 5.73
C TRP A 505 8.53 -15.89 5.61
N THR A 506 8.98 -16.16 4.39
CA THR A 506 10.28 -16.79 4.11
C THR A 506 11.45 -15.86 4.40
N ILE A 507 11.41 -14.63 3.88
CA ILE A 507 12.50 -13.68 4.06
C ILE A 507 12.69 -13.30 5.53
N LEU A 508 11.60 -13.11 6.28
CA LEU A 508 11.67 -12.80 7.71
C LEU A 508 12.23 -13.97 8.52
N ARG A 509 11.88 -15.22 8.16
CA ARG A 509 12.50 -16.42 8.74
C ARG A 509 13.98 -16.54 8.40
N GLN A 510 14.39 -16.24 7.16
CA GLN A 510 15.81 -16.23 6.78
C GLN A 510 16.62 -15.24 7.63
N ILE A 511 16.08 -14.05 7.90
CA ILE A 511 16.74 -13.04 8.77
C ILE A 511 16.93 -13.58 10.19
N VAL A 512 15.90 -14.21 10.77
CA VAL A 512 15.99 -14.78 12.13
C VAL A 512 16.95 -15.97 12.17
N ALA A 513 16.88 -16.86 11.17
CA ALA A 513 17.75 -18.03 11.06
C ALA A 513 19.24 -17.63 10.94
N GLU A 514 19.55 -16.66 10.09
CA GLU A 514 20.92 -16.12 9.96
C GLU A 514 21.43 -15.54 11.29
N ALA A 515 20.60 -14.72 11.95
CA ALA A 515 21.00 -14.06 13.19
C ALA A 515 21.26 -15.06 14.33
N LEU A 516 20.45 -16.13 14.41
CA LEU A 516 20.59 -17.18 15.42
C LEU A 516 21.56 -18.31 15.04
N GLU A 517 22.14 -18.28 13.84
CA GLU A 517 22.98 -19.37 13.29
C GLU A 517 22.26 -20.73 13.30
N LEU A 518 20.97 -20.71 12.95
CA LEU A 518 20.10 -21.89 12.81
C LEU A 518 19.82 -22.20 11.35
N ASP A 519 19.55 -23.48 11.06
CA ASP A 519 18.97 -23.87 9.78
C ASP A 519 17.59 -23.22 9.57
N PHE A 520 17.28 -22.89 8.32
CA PHE A 520 16.00 -22.26 7.95
C PHE A 520 14.77 -23.09 8.38
N GLU A 521 14.88 -24.41 8.37
CA GLU A 521 13.79 -25.33 8.77
C GLU A 521 13.53 -25.30 10.28
N ASN A 522 14.51 -24.88 11.09
CA ASN A 522 14.40 -24.77 12.54
C ASN A 522 13.81 -23.43 12.99
N VAL A 523 13.39 -22.56 12.05
CA VAL A 523 12.71 -21.30 12.37
C VAL A 523 11.30 -21.35 11.84
N GLN A 524 10.30 -21.40 12.71
CA GLN A 524 8.89 -21.27 12.37
C GLN A 524 8.40 -19.83 12.56
N ALA A 525 7.18 -19.53 12.12
CA ALA A 525 6.60 -18.22 12.36
C ALA A 525 5.07 -18.24 12.41
N THR A 526 4.52 -17.42 13.30
CA THR A 526 3.09 -17.17 13.46
C THR A 526 2.81 -15.73 13.04
N PHE A 527 1.84 -15.55 12.14
CA PHE A 527 1.60 -14.27 11.50
C PHE A 527 0.15 -13.78 11.58
N ALA A 528 0.02 -12.45 11.53
CA ALA A 528 -1.22 -11.72 11.25
C ALA A 528 -2.44 -12.06 12.14
N ASP A 529 -2.23 -12.24 13.45
CA ASP A 529 -3.30 -12.37 14.43
C ASP A 529 -3.08 -11.39 15.59
N THR A 530 -4.00 -10.45 15.75
CA THR A 530 -3.87 -9.38 16.75
C THR A 530 -3.93 -9.87 18.20
N ALA A 531 -4.28 -11.13 18.44
CA ALA A 531 -4.29 -11.74 19.78
C ALA A 531 -2.96 -12.41 20.16
N THR A 532 -2.16 -12.84 19.17
CA THR A 532 -0.98 -13.69 19.41
C THR A 532 0.32 -13.10 18.87
N THR A 533 0.24 -12.11 17.98
CA THR A 533 1.40 -11.47 17.36
C THR A 533 1.48 -10.00 17.75
N PRO A 534 2.68 -9.41 17.89
CA PRO A 534 2.84 -7.99 18.18
C PRO A 534 2.51 -7.12 16.97
N PHE A 535 2.32 -5.82 17.19
CA PHE A 535 2.10 -4.84 16.13
C PHE A 535 3.26 -4.84 15.13
N ALA A 536 2.93 -4.92 13.85
CA ALA A 536 3.84 -4.69 12.74
C ALA A 536 3.16 -3.77 11.75
N HIS A 537 3.94 -2.93 11.08
CA HIS A 537 3.40 -2.06 10.06
C HIS A 537 2.76 -2.86 8.91
N SER A 538 1.76 -2.25 8.27
CA SER A 538 1.07 -2.85 7.11
C SER A 538 2.04 -3.40 6.05
N THR A 539 1.66 -4.51 5.41
CA THR A 539 2.35 -5.02 4.21
C THR A 539 2.04 -4.10 3.02
N SER A 540 2.66 -2.92 3.01
CA SER A 540 2.46 -1.83 2.05
C SER A 540 3.75 -1.02 1.88
N GLY A 541 3.82 -0.14 0.88
CA GLY A 541 4.96 0.78 0.71
C GLY A 541 6.33 0.10 0.56
N SER A 542 6.36 -1.19 0.26
CA SER A 542 7.57 -2.03 0.28
C SER A 542 8.30 -2.07 1.63
N THR A 543 7.60 -1.86 2.74
CA THR A 543 8.19 -1.72 4.09
C THR A 543 8.64 -3.05 4.69
N THR A 544 8.07 -4.18 4.28
CA THR A 544 8.18 -5.45 5.01
C THR A 544 9.62 -5.89 5.25
N THR A 545 10.45 -5.97 4.22
CA THR A 545 11.86 -6.40 4.38
C THR A 545 12.67 -5.36 5.17
N PHE A 546 12.47 -4.07 4.90
CA PHE A 546 13.29 -3.02 5.50
C PHE A 546 12.91 -2.75 6.95
N THR A 547 11.65 -2.38 7.20
CA THR A 547 11.14 -2.04 8.53
C THR A 547 10.93 -3.28 9.39
N SER A 548 10.18 -4.26 8.89
CA SER A 548 9.81 -5.43 9.69
C SER A 548 10.94 -6.47 9.75
N GLY A 549 11.76 -6.57 8.71
CA GLY A 549 12.99 -7.35 8.75
C GLY A 549 13.99 -6.82 9.80
N LEU A 550 14.13 -5.50 9.94
CA LEU A 550 14.96 -4.93 11.02
C LEU A 550 14.40 -5.24 12.41
N ALA A 551 13.08 -5.22 12.59
CA ALA A 551 12.46 -5.63 13.85
C ALA A 551 12.72 -7.12 14.15
N ALA A 552 12.60 -7.99 13.15
CA ALA A 552 12.90 -9.41 13.28
C ALA A 552 14.37 -9.66 13.61
N LEU A 553 15.30 -8.95 12.95
CA LEU A 553 16.74 -9.02 13.24
C LEU A 553 17.02 -8.63 14.69
N LYS A 554 16.52 -7.48 15.14
CA LYS A 554 16.73 -7.02 16.52
C LYS A 554 16.17 -7.98 17.56
N ALA A 555 15.01 -8.58 17.32
CA ALA A 555 14.45 -9.58 18.22
C ALA A 555 15.27 -10.89 18.23
N ALA A 556 15.84 -11.29 17.09
CA ALA A 556 16.74 -12.44 17.02
C ALA A 556 18.08 -12.18 17.71
N GLU A 557 18.67 -10.99 17.53
CA GLU A 557 19.89 -10.57 18.24
C GLU A 557 19.67 -10.50 19.76
N ASP A 558 18.50 -10.05 20.19
CA ASP A 558 18.12 -10.05 21.61
C ASP A 558 18.05 -11.47 22.17
N ALA A 559 17.42 -12.40 21.44
CA ALA A 559 17.39 -13.81 21.82
C ALA A 559 18.80 -14.43 21.84
N LYS A 560 19.63 -14.16 20.82
CA LYS A 560 21.04 -14.60 20.77
C LYS A 560 21.83 -14.14 21.99
N ARG A 561 21.64 -12.88 22.42
CA ARG A 561 22.29 -12.34 23.61
C ARG A 561 21.88 -13.12 24.87
N GLN A 562 20.59 -13.39 25.05
CA GLN A 562 20.09 -14.16 26.20
C GLN A 562 20.62 -15.61 26.21
N ILE A 563 20.74 -16.25 25.03
CA ILE A 563 21.36 -17.57 24.89
C ILE A 563 22.82 -17.53 25.33
N ILE A 564 23.60 -16.59 24.80
CA ILE A 564 25.03 -16.44 25.11
C ILE A 564 25.25 -16.15 26.60
N GLU A 565 24.46 -15.27 27.20
CA GLU A 565 24.52 -14.96 28.64
C GLU A 565 24.22 -16.18 29.51
N THR A 566 23.29 -17.03 29.08
CA THR A 566 22.94 -18.26 29.79
C THR A 566 24.03 -19.31 29.64
N ALA A 567 24.50 -19.55 28.42
CA ALA A 567 25.57 -20.51 28.13
C ALA A 567 26.89 -20.14 28.82
N SER A 568 27.23 -18.85 28.86
CA SER A 568 28.40 -18.31 29.57
C SER A 568 28.46 -18.78 31.03
N ARG A 569 27.32 -18.86 31.71
CA ARG A 569 27.26 -19.34 33.10
C ARG A 569 27.41 -20.87 33.20
N LEU A 570 27.03 -21.61 32.17
CA LEU A 570 27.10 -23.08 32.15
C LEU A 570 28.50 -23.61 31.82
N ILE A 571 29.21 -22.94 30.91
CA ILE A 571 30.55 -23.35 30.47
C ILE A 571 31.68 -22.47 31.03
N GLU A 572 31.34 -21.56 31.95
CA GLU A 572 32.27 -20.62 32.60
C GLU A 572 33.10 -19.78 31.61
N GLY A 573 32.52 -19.47 30.44
CA GLY A 573 33.16 -18.70 29.37
C GLY A 573 32.73 -17.24 29.35
N GLU A 574 33.60 -16.34 28.91
CA GLU A 574 33.26 -14.91 28.73
C GLU A 574 32.28 -14.74 27.53
N PRO A 575 31.15 -14.03 27.67
CA PRO A 575 30.16 -13.87 26.60
C PRO A 575 30.73 -13.41 25.25
N ALA A 576 31.72 -12.53 25.26
CA ALA A 576 32.36 -12.00 24.04
C ALA A 576 33.21 -13.05 23.30
N ARG A 577 33.53 -14.17 23.95
CA ARG A 577 34.33 -15.28 23.40
C ARG A 577 33.47 -16.50 23.05
N LEU A 578 32.14 -16.37 23.12
CA LEU A 578 31.22 -17.43 22.75
C LEU A 578 30.68 -17.20 21.34
N GLN A 579 30.44 -18.31 20.65
CA GLN A 579 29.75 -18.33 19.36
C GLN A 579 28.60 -19.33 19.40
N ILE A 580 27.57 -19.08 18.60
CA ILE A 580 26.50 -20.05 18.35
C ILE A 580 26.79 -20.68 17.00
N ARG A 581 26.86 -22.00 16.89
CA ARG A 581 27.00 -22.70 15.61
C ARG A 581 26.36 -24.07 15.68
N ASP A 582 25.68 -24.46 14.60
CA ASP A 582 25.11 -25.80 14.44
C ASP A 582 24.24 -26.22 15.65
N GLY A 583 23.48 -25.27 16.21
CA GLY A 583 22.63 -25.49 17.39
C GLY A 583 23.39 -25.70 18.70
N MET A 584 24.64 -25.25 18.80
CA MET A 584 25.47 -25.32 20.01
C MET A 584 26.06 -23.94 20.33
N VAL A 585 26.24 -23.64 21.61
CA VAL A 585 27.08 -22.52 22.06
C VAL A 585 28.43 -23.05 22.48
N SER A 586 29.53 -22.53 21.92
CA SER A 586 30.89 -22.95 22.25
C SER A 586 31.82 -21.78 22.49
N ILE A 587 32.92 -22.01 23.21
CA ILE A 587 34.04 -21.06 23.27
C ILE A 587 34.75 -21.04 21.91
N ILE A 588 35.05 -19.86 21.36
CA ILE A 588 35.61 -19.71 20.01
C ILE A 588 36.97 -20.42 19.89
N GLU A 589 37.82 -20.30 20.91
CA GLU A 589 39.17 -20.86 20.90
C GLU A 589 39.23 -22.33 21.31
N THR A 590 38.22 -22.83 22.01
CA THR A 590 38.10 -24.22 22.47
C THR A 590 36.68 -24.75 22.20
N PRO A 591 36.30 -25.00 20.93
CA PRO A 591 34.94 -25.36 20.55
C PRO A 591 34.41 -26.68 21.14
N GLU A 592 35.30 -27.53 21.66
CA GLU A 592 34.97 -28.74 22.41
C GLU A 592 34.26 -28.45 23.74
N ILE A 593 34.46 -27.26 24.31
CA ILE A 593 33.72 -26.77 25.46
C ILE A 593 32.45 -26.09 24.94
N ARG A 594 31.34 -26.83 24.98
CA ARG A 594 30.08 -26.42 24.39
C ARG A 594 28.86 -26.93 25.15
N VAL A 595 27.76 -26.20 25.02
CA VAL A 595 26.42 -26.60 25.48
C VAL A 595 25.42 -26.50 24.33
N PRO A 596 24.37 -27.35 24.33
CA PRO A 596 23.24 -27.18 23.41
C PRO A 596 22.54 -25.83 23.56
#